data_AF-A0A924LWD0-F1
#
_entry.id   AF-A0A924LWD0-F1
#
_cell.length_a   1.000
_cell.length_b   1.000
_cell.length_c   1.000
_cell.angle_alpha   90.00
_cell.angle_beta   90.00
_cell.angle_gamma   90.00
#
_symmetry.space_group_name_H-M   'P 1'
#
loop_
_entity.id
_entity.type
_entity.pdbx_description
1 polymer ?
#
loop_
_entity_poly.entity_id
_entity_poly.type
_entity_poly.pdbx_seq_one_letter_code
_entity_poly.pdbx_strand_id
1 'polypeptide(L)'
;MLYNYFFEGGINNSYFFETNEEVIYEIVFKPTPYLFELKNIEIIENTFEFSILLKYNPNPKTPSNDKKIGATVVAIFIDFYSRRNKAISVYICESSDGKELARKRKFDHWFQEYNDDIFVKVDKN
;
A
#
# COMPACT_ATOMS: atom_id res chain seq x y z
N MET A 1 -12.20 -6.26 -12.02
CA MET A 1 -13.20 -5.33 -11.42
C MET A 1 -12.66 -4.92 -10.06
N LEU A 2 -12.67 -3.64 -9.73
CA LEU A 2 -12.07 -3.04 -8.53
C LEU A 2 -13.15 -2.36 -7.68
N TYR A 3 -12.87 -2.11 -6.40
CA TYR A 3 -13.73 -1.29 -5.54
C TYR A 3 -13.55 0.18 -5.87
N ASN A 4 -14.62 0.96 -5.71
CA ASN A 4 -14.49 2.41 -5.74
C ASN A 4 -13.64 2.84 -4.55
N TYR A 5 -12.63 3.65 -4.83
CA TYR A 5 -11.78 4.26 -3.83
C TYR A 5 -11.80 5.78 -3.99
N PHE A 6 -11.48 6.50 -2.93
CA PHE A 6 -11.32 7.94 -2.97
C PHE A 6 -10.04 8.38 -2.27
N PHE A 7 -9.51 9.52 -2.70
CA PHE A 7 -8.33 10.15 -2.10
C PHE A 7 -8.78 11.20 -1.09
N GLU A 8 -8.56 10.92 0.20
CA GLU A 8 -8.77 11.86 1.31
C GLU A 8 -7.62 12.88 1.39
N GLY A 9 -6.40 12.45 1.06
CA GLY A 9 -5.21 13.29 1.12
C GLY A 9 -4.64 13.45 2.52
N GLY A 10 -4.35 14.68 2.92
CA GLY A 10 -3.68 14.99 4.18
C GLY A 10 -2.19 14.62 4.21
N ILE A 11 -1.58 14.72 5.40
CA ILE A 11 -0.14 14.46 5.60
C ILE A 11 0.27 13.03 5.23
N ASN A 12 -0.68 12.09 5.29
CA ASN A 12 -0.48 10.67 5.05
C ASN A 12 -0.85 10.23 3.62
N ASN A 13 -1.33 11.14 2.76
CA ASN A 13 -1.82 10.80 1.42
C ASN A 13 -2.80 9.61 1.45
N SER A 14 -3.82 9.70 2.29
CA SER A 14 -4.72 8.60 2.58
C SER A 14 -5.71 8.34 1.45
N TYR A 15 -5.91 7.08 1.13
CA TYR A 15 -6.97 6.57 0.26
C TYR A 15 -7.86 5.63 1.05
N PHE A 16 -9.15 5.62 0.73
CA PHE A 16 -10.11 4.72 1.35
C PHE A 16 -10.90 3.96 0.30
N PHE A 17 -11.23 2.72 0.61
CA PHE A 17 -12.23 1.95 -0.12
C PHE A 17 -12.99 1.04 0.84
N GLU A 18 -14.20 0.71 0.44
CA GLU A 18 -15.10 -0.18 1.16
C GLU A 18 -15.38 -1.42 0.30
N THR A 19 -15.32 -2.60 0.91
CA THR A 19 -15.65 -3.85 0.23
C THR A 19 -17.15 -4.10 0.20
N ASN A 20 -17.60 -5.09 -0.56
CA ASN A 20 -19.00 -5.55 -0.53
C ASN A 20 -19.42 -6.13 0.84
N GLU A 21 -18.46 -6.48 1.70
CA GLU A 21 -18.68 -6.98 3.06
C GLU A 21 -18.59 -5.84 4.09
N GLU A 22 -18.70 -4.58 3.66
CA GLU A 22 -18.65 -3.37 4.51
C GLU A 22 -17.32 -3.24 5.28
N VAL A 23 -16.26 -3.87 4.79
CA VAL A 23 -14.91 -3.74 5.37
C VAL A 23 -14.26 -2.50 4.80
N ILE A 24 -13.81 -1.60 5.68
CA ILE A 24 -13.18 -0.33 5.29
C ILE A 24 -11.67 -0.44 5.46
N TYR A 25 -10.96 -0.18 4.37
CA TYR A 25 -9.51 -0.10 4.34
C TYR A 25 -9.05 1.35 4.15
N GLU A 26 -7.95 1.71 4.81
CA GLU A 26 -7.16 2.91 4.49
C GLU A 26 -5.81 2.46 3.91
N ILE A 27 -5.44 3.03 2.75
CA ILE A 27 -4.11 2.92 2.18
C ILE A 27 -3.39 4.26 2.39
N VAL A 28 -2.29 4.20 3.11
CA VAL A 28 -1.50 5.38 3.50
C VAL A 28 -0.19 5.40 2.71
N PHE A 29 0.25 6.59 2.28
CA PHE A 29 1.60 6.86 1.80
C PHE A 29 2.19 8.03 2.60
N LYS A 30 2.77 7.72 3.75
CA LYS A 30 3.28 8.70 4.71
C LYS A 30 4.70 9.14 4.32
N PRO A 31 4.97 10.46 4.19
CA PRO A 31 6.33 10.96 4.02
C PRO A 31 7.24 10.44 5.14
N THR A 32 8.40 9.91 4.78
CA THR A 32 9.29 9.22 5.74
C THR A 32 10.71 9.78 5.74
N PRO A 33 10.88 11.09 6.04
CA PRO A 33 12.19 11.74 6.02
C PRO A 33 13.18 11.15 7.03
N TYR A 34 12.68 10.50 8.08
CA TYR A 34 13.51 9.90 9.14
C TYR A 34 14.27 8.64 8.71
N LEU A 35 13.86 7.99 7.62
CA LEU A 35 14.53 6.78 7.13
C LEU A 35 15.85 7.08 6.41
N PHE A 36 16.10 8.34 6.05
CA PHE A 36 17.25 8.73 5.25
C PHE A 36 18.09 9.77 5.98
N GLU A 37 19.41 9.67 5.83
CA GLU A 37 20.29 10.77 6.22
C GLU A 37 19.98 12.01 5.34
N LEU A 38 20.00 13.20 5.95
CA LEU A 38 19.63 14.50 5.35
C LEU A 38 20.46 14.95 4.13
N LYS A 39 21.26 14.06 3.52
CA LYS A 39 22.19 14.38 2.43
C LYS A 39 21.56 14.27 1.04
N ASN A 40 20.39 13.65 0.90
CA ASN A 40 19.71 13.53 -0.40
C ASN A 40 18.24 13.98 -0.31
N ILE A 41 18.03 15.29 -0.49
CA ILE A 41 16.71 15.95 -0.41
C ILE A 41 15.73 15.33 -1.40
N GLU A 42 16.18 15.00 -2.62
CA GLU A 42 15.32 14.40 -3.63
C GLU A 42 14.74 13.05 -3.18
N ILE A 43 15.55 12.19 -2.56
CA ILE A 43 15.06 10.92 -1.99
C ILE A 43 14.09 11.19 -0.84
N ILE A 44 14.41 12.12 0.04
CA ILE A 44 13.60 12.46 1.21
C ILE A 44 12.20 12.93 0.83
N GLU A 45 12.11 13.82 -0.16
CA GLU A 45 10.84 14.40 -0.62
C GLU A 45 9.98 13.41 -1.42
N ASN A 46 10.61 12.40 -2.02
CA ASN A 46 9.93 11.45 -2.88
C ASN A 46 9.75 10.07 -2.26
N THR A 47 10.18 9.83 -1.02
CA THR A 47 10.01 8.52 -0.37
C THR A 47 8.88 8.53 0.65
N PHE A 48 8.03 7.53 0.53
CA PHE A 48 6.83 7.35 1.35
C PHE A 48 6.83 5.95 1.95
N GLU A 49 6.60 5.86 3.26
CA GLU A 49 6.25 4.58 3.87
C GLU A 49 4.78 4.31 3.60
N PHE A 50 4.45 3.12 3.08
CA PHE A 50 3.06 2.76 2.83
C PHE A 50 2.52 1.75 3.83
N SER A 51 1.23 1.85 4.11
CA SER A 51 0.51 0.94 5.02
C SER A 51 -0.87 0.61 4.49
N ILE A 52 -1.32 -0.62 4.75
CA ILE A 52 -2.69 -1.08 4.49
C ILE A 52 -3.34 -1.30 5.85
N LEU A 53 -4.27 -0.41 6.22
CA LEU A 53 -4.88 -0.38 7.54
C LEU A 53 -6.34 -0.81 7.46
N LEU A 54 -6.73 -1.73 8.33
CA LEU A 54 -8.12 -2.12 8.53
C LEU A 54 -8.78 -1.12 9.48
N LYS A 55 -9.69 -0.28 8.98
CA LYS A 55 -10.35 0.77 9.78
C LYS A 55 -11.64 0.29 10.42
N TYR A 56 -12.37 -0.53 9.69
CA TYR A 56 -13.61 -1.10 10.16
C TYR A 56 -13.76 -2.50 9.57
N ASN A 57 -14.20 -3.44 10.40
CA ASN A 57 -14.56 -4.77 9.98
C ASN A 57 -15.77 -5.24 10.80
N PRO A 58 -16.95 -5.35 10.19
CA PRO A 58 -18.15 -5.81 10.89
C PRO A 58 -18.07 -7.29 11.28
N ASN A 59 -17.18 -8.07 10.65
CA ASN A 59 -17.04 -9.51 10.88
C ASN A 59 -15.61 -9.86 11.32
N PRO A 60 -15.37 -10.34 12.55
CA PRO A 60 -14.02 -10.66 13.04
C PRO A 60 -13.34 -11.83 12.31
N LYS A 61 -14.02 -12.47 11.35
CA LYS A 61 -13.39 -13.45 10.46
C LYS A 61 -12.46 -12.73 9.50
N THR A 62 -11.36 -13.38 9.14
CA THR A 62 -10.48 -12.90 8.08
C THR A 62 -11.30 -12.66 6.82
N PRO A 63 -11.20 -11.46 6.21
CA PRO A 63 -11.83 -11.18 4.93
C PRO A 63 -11.53 -12.30 3.94
N SER A 64 -12.52 -12.67 3.14
CA SER A 64 -12.39 -13.69 2.11
C SER A 64 -11.18 -13.38 1.19
N ASN A 65 -10.69 -14.37 0.43
CA ASN A 65 -9.59 -14.17 -0.51
C ASN A 65 -10.06 -13.36 -1.75
N ASP A 66 -10.63 -12.19 -1.50
CA ASP A 66 -11.26 -11.31 -2.45
C ASP A 66 -10.17 -10.64 -3.30
N LYS A 67 -10.09 -11.09 -4.56
CA LYS A 67 -9.16 -10.56 -5.54
C LYS A 67 -9.38 -9.07 -5.81
N LYS A 68 -10.59 -8.55 -5.60
CA LYS A 68 -10.88 -7.12 -5.80
C LYS A 68 -10.06 -6.24 -4.86
N ILE A 69 -9.73 -6.72 -3.66
CA ILE A 69 -8.86 -5.99 -2.71
C ILE A 69 -7.49 -5.74 -3.34
N GLY A 70 -6.83 -6.79 -3.84
CA GLY A 70 -5.52 -6.67 -4.49
C GLY A 70 -5.55 -5.74 -5.70
N ALA A 71 -6.53 -5.92 -6.58
CA ALA A 71 -6.72 -5.05 -7.75
C ALA A 71 -6.98 -3.57 -7.37
N THR A 72 -7.72 -3.32 -6.29
CA THR A 72 -7.99 -1.95 -5.79
C THR A 72 -6.73 -1.32 -5.20
N VAL A 73 -5.94 -2.08 -4.43
CA VAL A 73 -4.65 -1.61 -3.91
C VAL A 73 -3.72 -1.24 -5.06
N VAL A 74 -3.62 -2.08 -6.10
CA VAL A 74 -2.80 -1.77 -7.28
C VAL A 74 -3.28 -0.50 -7.98
N ALA A 75 -4.58 -0.33 -8.19
CA ALA A 75 -5.13 0.89 -8.77
C ALA A 75 -4.80 2.15 -7.95
N ILE A 76 -4.81 2.05 -6.62
CA ILE A 76 -4.40 3.13 -5.72
C ILE A 76 -2.91 3.45 -5.87
N PHE A 77 -2.03 2.44 -6.00
CA PHE A 77 -0.60 2.67 -6.28
C PHE A 77 -0.42 3.40 -7.61
N ILE A 78 -1.12 2.99 -8.67
CA ILE A 78 -1.08 3.66 -9.99
C ILE A 78 -1.50 5.12 -9.86
N ASP A 79 -2.64 5.41 -9.20
CA ASP A 79 -3.12 6.77 -9.00
C ASP A 79 -2.10 7.61 -8.20
N PHE A 80 -1.56 7.05 -7.11
CA PHE A 80 -0.57 7.73 -6.28
C PHE A 80 0.70 8.11 -7.06
N TYR A 81 1.27 7.19 -7.84
CA TYR A 81 2.46 7.47 -8.66
C TYR A 81 2.16 8.37 -9.85
N SER A 82 0.97 8.29 -10.46
CA SER A 82 0.61 9.17 -11.58
C SER A 82 0.61 10.66 -11.20
N ARG A 83 0.37 10.96 -9.91
CA ARG A 83 0.41 12.30 -9.33
C ARG A 83 1.84 12.76 -8.97
N ARG A 84 2.86 11.88 -9.06
CA ARG A 84 4.23 12.12 -8.59
C ARG A 84 5.27 11.43 -9.48
N ASN A 85 6.02 12.22 -10.24
CA ASN A 85 6.97 11.72 -11.24
C ASN A 85 8.15 10.88 -10.68
N LYS A 86 8.40 10.88 -9.36
CA LYS A 86 9.58 10.23 -8.75
C LYS A 86 9.27 9.47 -7.45
N ALA A 87 8.01 9.24 -7.14
CA ALA A 87 7.65 8.67 -5.84
C ALA A 87 8.19 7.24 -5.67
N ILE A 88 8.70 6.96 -4.47
CA ILE A 88 9.21 5.68 -4.01
C ILE A 88 8.35 5.27 -2.82
N SER A 89 7.85 4.05 -2.82
CA SER A 89 7.08 3.51 -1.69
C SER A 89 7.88 2.42 -0.99
N VAL A 90 8.06 2.57 0.31
CA VAL A 90 8.76 1.63 1.18
C VAL A 90 7.74 0.92 2.03
N TYR A 91 7.81 -0.41 2.04
CA TYR A 91 7.05 -1.22 2.99
C TYR A 91 7.93 -1.55 4.19
N ILE A 92 7.52 -1.11 5.38
CA ILE A 92 8.12 -1.55 6.63
C ILE A 92 7.07 -2.35 7.38
N CYS A 93 7.46 -3.53 7.81
CA CYS A 93 6.57 -4.45 8.49
C CYS A 93 7.13 -4.79 9.86
N GLU A 94 6.34 -4.57 10.91
CA GLU A 94 6.64 -5.15 12.21
C GLU A 94 6.49 -6.67 12.14
N SER A 95 7.52 -7.39 12.56
CA SER A 95 7.54 -8.86 12.63
C SER A 95 7.12 -9.38 14.01
N SER A 96 6.62 -8.50 14.89
CA SER A 96 6.24 -8.84 16.26
C SER A 96 5.11 -9.87 16.34
N ASP A 97 4.29 -9.97 15.30
CA ASP A 97 3.17 -10.92 15.20
C ASP A 97 3.52 -12.21 14.42
N GLY A 98 4.75 -12.36 13.92
CA GLY A 98 5.21 -13.52 13.16
C GLY A 98 4.53 -13.73 11.80
N LYS A 99 3.79 -12.73 11.29
CA LYS A 99 3.04 -12.82 10.02
C LYS A 99 3.73 -12.09 8.86
N GLU A 100 4.96 -11.64 9.02
CA GLU A 100 5.73 -10.93 8.00
C GLU A 100 5.88 -11.73 6.71
N LEU A 101 6.12 -13.05 6.81
CA LEU A 101 6.22 -13.93 5.65
C LEU A 101 4.88 -14.10 4.93
N ALA A 102 3.77 -14.16 5.67
CA ALA A 102 2.43 -14.25 5.08
C ALA A 102 2.09 -12.98 4.30
N ARG A 103 2.42 -11.81 4.87
CA ARG A 103 2.26 -10.51 4.19
C ARG A 103 3.16 -10.42 2.96
N LYS A 104 4.44 -10.82 3.06
CA LYS A 104 5.35 -10.85 1.91
C LYS A 104 4.77 -11.71 0.78
N ARG A 105 4.34 -12.94 1.07
CA ARG A 105 3.73 -13.83 0.07
C ARG A 105 2.50 -13.20 -0.60
N LYS A 106 1.67 -12.49 0.16
CA LYS A 106 0.49 -11.80 -0.38
C LYS A 106 0.88 -10.68 -1.34
N PHE A 107 1.85 -9.85 -0.97
CA PHE A 107 2.39 -8.80 -1.84
C PHE A 107 3.11 -9.35 -3.06
N ASP A 108 3.91 -10.40 -2.90
CA ASP A 108 4.58 -11.09 -4.02
C ASP A 108 3.54 -11.61 -5.02
N HIS A 109 2.46 -12.22 -4.52
CA HIS A 109 1.37 -12.70 -5.36
C HIS A 109 0.66 -11.57 -6.10
N TRP A 110 0.33 -10.46 -5.43
CA TRP A 110 -0.28 -9.31 -6.10
C TRP A 110 0.66 -8.68 -7.12
N PHE A 111 1.95 -8.55 -6.81
CA PHE A 111 2.93 -8.05 -7.76
C PHE A 111 3.01 -8.96 -8.99
N GLN A 112 3.04 -10.28 -8.82
CA GLN A 112 3.04 -11.22 -9.94
C GLN A 112 1.72 -11.21 -10.73
N GLU A 113 0.57 -11.04 -10.08
CA GLU A 113 -0.76 -11.11 -10.72
C GLU A 113 -1.12 -9.82 -11.46
N TYR A 114 -0.63 -8.65 -11.01
CA TYR A 114 -1.09 -7.35 -11.50
C TYR A 114 0.01 -6.42 -12.04
N ASN A 115 1.29 -6.78 -11.96
CA ASN A 115 2.36 -5.95 -12.52
C ASN A 115 2.52 -6.20 -14.02
N ASP A 116 2.06 -5.26 -14.83
CA ASP A 116 2.28 -5.24 -16.28
C ASP A 116 3.54 -4.42 -16.63
N ASP A 117 4.67 -4.74 -16.00
CA ASP A 117 5.97 -4.03 -16.12
C ASP A 117 5.97 -2.54 -15.73
N ILE A 118 4.92 -2.09 -15.05
CA ILE A 118 4.79 -0.70 -14.57
C ILE A 118 5.46 -0.45 -13.22
N PHE A 119 5.73 -1.50 -12.45
CA PHE A 119 6.39 -1.43 -11.16
C PHE A 119 7.71 -2.22 -11.17
N VAL A 120 8.71 -1.67 -10.48
CA VAL A 120 9.93 -2.40 -10.12
C VAL A 120 9.89 -2.67 -8.62
N LYS A 121 10.01 -3.94 -8.23
CA LYS A 121 10.07 -4.37 -6.84
C LYS A 121 11.48 -4.78 -6.47
N VAL A 122 11.98 -4.23 -5.38
CA VAL A 122 13.30 -4.54 -4.82
C VAL A 122 13.10 -5.08 -3.41
N ASP A 123 13.49 -6.34 -3.19
CA ASP A 123 13.49 -6.96 -1.86
C ASP A 123 14.89 -6.83 -1.23
N LYS A 124 14.96 -6.68 0.09
CA LYS A 124 16.24 -6.77 0.82
C LYS A 124 16.72 -8.22 0.81
N ASN A 125 17.97 -8.44 0.39
CA ASN A 125 18.66 -9.73 0.47
C ASN A 125 18.96 -10.14 1.91
#